data_AF-A0A7S0BC41-F1
#
_entry.id   AF-A0A7S0BC41-F1
#
_cell.length_a   1.000
_cell.length_b   1.000
_cell.length_c   1.000
_cell.angle_alpha   90.00
_cell.angle_beta   90.00
_cell.angle_gamma   90.00
#
_symmetry.space_group_name_H-M   'P 1'
#
loop_
_entity.id
_entity.type
_entity.pdbx_description
1 polymer ?
#
loop_
_entity_poly.entity_id
_entity_poly.type
_entity_poly.pdbx_seq_one_letter_code
_entity_poly.pdbx_strand_id
1 'polypeptide(L)'
;GRPLRFVVRRWAARGTARGMVRMSSPRGGMDHVVPMLDLTRGLVQDYPVVLFLEGPLQQPAEGPSRRAVELLDDLGVAFKAVDCADEKANPGLRGVIEELSGERSLPQLFAGGELVRHGWLDDPSELRPVLERAGASFHARLPA
;
A
#
# COMPACT_ATOMS: atom_id res chain seq x y z
N GLY A 1 15.64 9.41 -30.50
CA GLY A 1 14.26 9.62 -30.01
C GLY A 1 14.31 10.23 -28.63
N ARG A 2 13.53 11.26 -28.34
CA ARG A 2 13.48 11.84 -26.98
C ARG A 2 12.80 10.83 -26.05
N PRO A 3 13.33 10.56 -24.84
CA PRO A 3 12.68 9.67 -23.89
C PRO A 3 11.35 10.28 -23.47
N LEU A 4 10.29 9.47 -23.55
CA LEU A 4 8.95 9.83 -23.10
C LEU A 4 9.03 10.05 -21.58
N ARG A 5 8.89 11.31 -21.14
CA ARG A 5 8.63 11.64 -19.74
C ARG A 5 7.13 11.47 -19.51
N PHE A 6 6.74 10.33 -18.97
CA PHE A 6 5.37 10.13 -18.51
C PHE A 6 5.18 10.91 -17.21
N VAL A 7 4.33 11.93 -17.27
CA VAL A 7 3.82 12.58 -16.06
C VAL A 7 2.75 11.65 -15.51
N VAL A 8 3.15 10.70 -14.65
CA VAL A 8 2.24 10.19 -13.63
C VAL A 8 1.71 11.44 -12.95
N ARG A 9 0.38 11.64 -12.91
CA ARG A 9 -0.21 12.74 -12.15
C ARG A 9 0.31 12.57 -10.74
N ARG A 10 1.32 13.38 -10.38
CA ARG A 10 2.02 13.33 -9.10
C ARG A 10 0.94 13.24 -8.05
N TRP A 11 0.89 12.11 -7.37
CA TRP A 11 -0.12 11.83 -6.38
C TRP A 11 -0.29 13.06 -5.49
N ALA A 12 -1.52 13.53 -5.33
CA ALA A 12 -1.80 14.83 -4.71
C ALA A 12 -1.16 14.86 -3.31
N ALA A 13 -0.05 15.58 -3.20
CA ALA A 13 0.87 15.64 -2.07
C ALA A 13 1.42 14.27 -1.62
N ARG A 14 2.67 14.28 -1.11
CA ARG A 14 3.17 13.28 -0.16
C ARG A 14 2.39 13.44 1.15
N GLY A 15 1.08 13.22 1.08
CA GLY A 15 0.15 13.46 2.18
C GLY A 15 0.43 12.44 3.27
N THR A 16 0.71 12.95 4.46
CA THR A 16 0.90 12.20 5.71
C THR A 16 -0.39 11.51 6.20
N ALA A 17 -1.52 11.71 5.53
CA ALA A 17 -2.79 11.10 5.90
C ALA A 17 -2.92 9.66 5.38
N ARG A 18 -3.48 8.77 6.21
CA ARG A 18 -3.99 7.45 5.82
C ARG A 18 -4.94 7.59 4.63
N GLY A 19 -4.82 6.70 3.65
CA GLY A 19 -5.72 6.73 2.48
C GLY A 19 -5.73 5.45 1.67
N MET A 20 -6.91 5.11 1.14
CA MET A 20 -7.08 4.02 0.19
C MET A 20 -6.74 4.51 -1.22
N VAL A 21 -5.89 3.76 -1.91
CA VAL A 21 -5.45 4.03 -3.27
C VAL A 21 -6.25 3.17 -4.24
N ARG A 22 -6.59 3.75 -5.39
CA ARG A 22 -7.15 3.05 -6.55
C ARG A 22 -6.13 3.11 -7.68
N MET A 23 -5.78 1.97 -8.24
CA MET A 23 -4.77 1.86 -9.29
C MET A 23 -5.34 2.19 -10.67
N SER A 24 -6.66 2.04 -10.86
CA SER A 24 -7.38 2.42 -12.07
C SER A 24 -8.17 3.73 -11.93
N SER A 25 -8.37 4.41 -13.07
CA SER A 25 -9.16 5.64 -13.14
C SER A 25 -10.64 5.38 -12.86
N PRO A 26 -11.32 6.20 -12.03
CA PRO A 26 -12.75 6.03 -11.72
C PRO A 26 -13.68 6.11 -12.93
N ARG A 27 -13.21 6.67 -14.06
CA ARG A 27 -14.03 6.93 -15.25
C ARG A 27 -14.09 5.75 -16.23
N GLY A 28 -13.52 4.59 -15.90
CA GLY A 28 -13.69 3.37 -16.70
C GLY A 28 -13.29 3.56 -18.16
N GLY A 29 -12.04 3.95 -18.40
CA GLY A 29 -11.40 3.85 -19.70
C GLY A 29 -10.12 3.06 -19.53
N MET A 30 -9.90 2.05 -20.36
CA MET A 30 -8.54 1.54 -20.60
C MET A 30 -7.72 2.79 -21.04
N ASP A 31 -6.53 3.10 -20.53
CA ASP A 31 -5.38 2.23 -20.45
C ASP A 31 -4.51 2.65 -19.27
N HIS A 32 -4.00 1.68 -18.50
CA HIS A 32 -2.69 1.92 -17.93
C HIS A 32 -1.72 1.96 -19.11
N VAL A 33 -1.34 3.15 -19.57
CA VAL A 33 -0.20 3.32 -20.51
C VAL A 33 1.10 2.74 -19.91
N VAL A 34 1.06 2.46 -18.61
CA VAL A 34 2.12 1.92 -17.76
C VAL A 34 1.62 0.59 -17.18
N PRO A 35 2.33 -0.54 -17.33
CA PRO A 35 1.93 -1.81 -16.73
C PRO A 35 1.58 -1.71 -15.23
N MET A 36 0.61 -2.51 -14.75
CA MET A 36 0.21 -2.52 -13.34
C MET A 36 1.41 -2.77 -12.41
N LEU A 37 2.34 -3.63 -12.84
CA LEU A 37 3.60 -3.88 -12.16
C LEU A 37 4.41 -2.60 -11.93
N ASP A 38 4.54 -1.76 -12.96
CA ASP A 38 5.30 -0.52 -12.88
C ASP A 38 4.58 0.54 -12.04
N LEU A 39 3.24 0.56 -12.09
CA LEU A 39 2.43 1.41 -11.20
C LEU A 39 2.60 1.00 -9.73
N THR A 40 2.55 -0.30 -9.43
CA THR A 40 2.73 -0.83 -8.07
C THR A 40 4.15 -0.60 -7.57
N ARG A 41 5.17 -0.77 -8.42
CA ARG A 41 6.56 -0.41 -8.09
C ARG A 41 6.69 1.08 -7.77
N GLY A 42 6.10 1.93 -8.60
CA GLY A 42 6.08 3.37 -8.33
C GLY A 42 5.40 3.69 -7.01
N LEU A 43 4.27 3.05 -6.70
CA LEU A 43 3.54 3.25 -5.45
C LEU A 43 4.40 2.95 -4.21
N VAL A 44 5.05 1.78 -4.17
CA VAL A 44 5.87 1.38 -3.00
C VAL A 44 7.17 2.19 -2.88
N GLN A 45 7.64 2.80 -3.98
CA GLN A 45 8.80 3.71 -3.98
C GLN A 45 8.42 5.15 -3.60
N ASP A 46 7.24 5.61 -4.01
CA ASP A 46 6.76 6.98 -3.78
C ASP A 46 6.25 7.20 -2.34
N TYR A 47 5.78 6.13 -1.69
CA TYR A 47 5.21 6.18 -0.34
C TYR A 47 6.05 5.37 0.65
N PRO A 48 6.42 5.96 1.81
CA PRO A 48 7.23 5.28 2.83
C PRO A 48 6.63 3.97 3.33
N VAL A 49 5.29 3.88 3.39
CA VAL A 49 4.56 2.73 3.91
C VAL A 49 3.34 2.47 3.04
N VAL A 50 3.24 1.26 2.50
CA VAL A 50 2.12 0.81 1.67
C VAL A 50 1.63 -0.56 2.16
N LEU A 51 0.34 -0.66 2.47
CA LEU A 51 -0.32 -1.88 2.89
C LEU A 51 -1.22 -2.41 1.76
N PHE A 52 -0.90 -3.59 1.26
CA PHE A 52 -1.81 -4.36 0.41
C PHE A 52 -2.64 -5.28 1.31
N LEU A 53 -3.95 -5.24 1.18
CA LEU A 53 -4.87 -5.99 2.03
C LEU A 53 -6.09 -6.49 1.24
N GLU A 54 -6.90 -7.32 1.88
CA GLU A 54 -8.23 -7.67 1.39
C GLU A 54 -9.31 -6.81 2.08
N GLY A 55 -10.13 -6.14 1.29
CA GLY A 55 -11.24 -5.30 1.73
C GLY A 55 -10.89 -3.81 1.90
N PRO A 56 -11.91 -2.94 1.98
CA PRO A 56 -11.74 -1.50 2.11
C PRO A 56 -11.21 -1.10 3.50
N LEU A 57 -10.46 0.01 3.59
CA LEU A 57 -9.89 0.46 4.88
C LEU A 57 -10.94 0.75 5.97
N GLN A 58 -12.15 1.13 5.59
CA GLN A 58 -13.24 1.39 6.55
C GLN A 58 -13.84 0.10 7.10
N GLN A 59 -13.74 -0.99 6.33
CA GLN A 59 -14.30 -2.31 6.65
C GLN A 59 -13.36 -3.40 6.11
N PRO A 60 -12.13 -3.51 6.64
CA PRO A 60 -11.18 -4.51 6.15
C PRO A 60 -11.74 -5.91 6.38
N ALA A 61 -11.40 -6.85 5.49
CA ALA A 61 -11.82 -8.23 5.62
C ALA A 61 -11.38 -8.80 6.98
N GLU A 62 -12.19 -9.72 7.52
CA GLU A 62 -12.00 -10.24 8.87
C GLU A 62 -10.67 -10.98 9.04
N GLY A 63 -10.12 -10.92 10.26
CA GLY A 63 -8.88 -11.57 10.66
C GLY A 63 -7.62 -10.81 10.24
N PRO A 64 -6.92 -11.22 9.18
CA PRO A 64 -5.55 -10.79 8.86
C PRO A 64 -5.41 -9.30 8.53
N SER A 65 -6.24 -8.86 7.58
CA SER A 65 -6.26 -7.50 7.04
C SER A 65 -6.68 -6.52 8.13
N ARG A 66 -7.69 -6.89 8.94
CA ARG A 66 -8.13 -6.09 10.09
C ARG A 66 -6.99 -5.88 11.10
N ARG A 67 -6.31 -6.95 11.51
CA ARG A 67 -5.19 -6.87 12.47
C ARG A 67 -4.04 -6.00 11.95
N ALA A 68 -3.69 -6.11 10.67
CA ALA A 68 -2.64 -5.26 10.11
C ALA A 68 -3.01 -3.78 10.13
N VAL A 69 -4.28 -3.44 9.83
CA VAL A 69 -4.77 -2.05 9.93
C VAL A 69 -4.72 -1.56 11.38
N GLU A 70 -5.24 -2.34 12.33
CA GLU A 70 -5.23 -2.02 13.77
C GLU A 70 -3.80 -1.80 14.28
N LEU A 71 -2.85 -2.67 13.91
CA LEU A 71 -1.45 -2.57 14.29
C LEU A 71 -0.80 -1.26 13.81
N LEU A 72 -1.03 -0.88 12.55
CA LEU A 72 -0.48 0.36 11.99
C LEU A 72 -1.15 1.60 12.60
N ASP A 73 -2.45 1.52 12.89
CA ASP A 73 -3.19 2.58 13.58
C ASP A 73 -2.67 2.76 15.03
N ASP A 74 -2.41 1.66 15.76
CA ASP A 74 -1.85 1.67 17.12
C ASP A 74 -0.44 2.24 17.17
N LEU A 75 0.36 1.95 16.14
CA LEU A 75 1.68 2.55 15.94
C LEU A 75 1.59 4.05 15.61
N GLY A 76 0.42 4.54 15.19
CA GLY A 76 0.20 5.92 14.77
C GLY A 76 0.91 6.26 13.47
N VAL A 77 1.22 5.27 12.62
CA VAL A 77 1.98 5.48 11.39
C VAL A 77 1.09 5.86 10.22
N ALA A 78 1.54 6.81 9.40
CA ALA A 78 0.91 7.13 8.13
C ALA A 78 1.22 6.07 7.08
N PHE A 79 0.19 5.53 6.42
CA PHE A 79 0.35 4.56 5.34
C PHE A 79 -0.68 4.76 4.23
N LYS A 80 -0.34 4.28 3.03
CA LYS A 80 -1.31 4.07 1.94
C LYS A 80 -1.78 2.63 1.96
N ALA A 81 -3.04 2.40 1.61
CA ALA A 81 -3.59 1.07 1.52
C ALA A 81 -4.12 0.80 0.11
N VAL A 82 -4.09 -0.46 -0.33
CA VAL A 82 -4.68 -0.87 -1.61
C VAL A 82 -5.47 -2.16 -1.40
N ASP A 83 -6.76 -2.12 -1.71
CA ASP A 83 -7.64 -3.30 -1.66
C ASP A 83 -7.39 -4.21 -2.86
N CYS A 84 -6.80 -5.37 -2.60
CA CYS A 84 -6.48 -6.36 -3.63
C CYS A 84 -7.68 -7.19 -4.07
N ALA A 85 -8.82 -7.09 -3.37
CA ALA A 85 -10.06 -7.76 -3.74
C ALA A 85 -10.95 -6.90 -4.68
N ASP A 86 -10.69 -5.59 -4.79
CA ASP A 86 -11.41 -4.70 -5.71
C ASP A 86 -10.87 -4.83 -7.14
N GLU A 87 -11.25 -5.89 -7.85
CA GLU A 87 -10.87 -6.12 -9.26
C GLU A 87 -11.37 -5.02 -10.21
N LYS A 88 -12.36 -4.21 -9.80
CA LYS A 88 -12.84 -3.09 -10.60
C LYS A 88 -11.88 -1.90 -10.51
N ALA A 89 -11.35 -1.63 -9.31
CA ALA A 89 -10.39 -0.55 -9.10
C ALA A 89 -8.93 -0.98 -9.33
N ASN A 90 -8.60 -2.25 -9.11
CA ASN A 90 -7.25 -2.77 -9.03
C ASN A 90 -7.11 -4.12 -9.76
N PRO A 91 -7.46 -4.20 -11.07
CA PRO A 91 -7.52 -5.46 -11.80
C PRO A 91 -6.16 -6.18 -11.79
N GLY A 92 -6.16 -7.44 -11.38
CA GLY A 92 -4.97 -8.29 -11.37
C GLY A 92 -3.89 -7.90 -10.35
N LEU A 93 -4.18 -6.99 -9.42
CA LEU A 93 -3.20 -6.51 -8.45
C LEU A 93 -2.61 -7.64 -7.60
N ARG A 94 -3.40 -8.66 -7.25
CA ARG A 94 -2.94 -9.80 -6.43
C ARG A 94 -1.79 -10.57 -7.09
N GLY A 95 -1.85 -10.78 -8.40
CA GLY A 95 -0.76 -11.43 -9.15
C GLY A 95 0.48 -10.53 -9.24
N VAL A 96 0.27 -9.21 -9.39
CA VAL A 96 1.36 -8.23 -9.44
C VAL A 96 2.12 -8.13 -8.12
N ILE A 97 1.42 -8.12 -6.99
CA ILE A 97 2.09 -8.09 -5.68
C ILE A 97 2.81 -9.42 -5.40
N GLU A 98 2.26 -10.55 -5.83
CA GLU A 98 2.95 -11.85 -5.76
C GLU A 98 4.25 -11.83 -6.58
N GLU A 99 4.22 -11.26 -7.78
CA GLU A 99 5.43 -11.09 -8.61
C GLU A 99 6.46 -10.16 -7.94
N LEU A 100 6.00 -9.09 -7.28
CA LEU A 100 6.89 -8.13 -6.62
C LEU A 100 7.51 -8.64 -5.32
N SER A 101 6.74 -9.36 -4.52
CA SER A 101 7.14 -9.77 -3.17
C SER A 101 7.65 -11.20 -3.11
N GLY A 102 7.29 -12.04 -4.08
CA GLY A 102 7.46 -13.49 -4.01
C GLY A 102 6.44 -14.19 -3.10
N GLU A 103 5.54 -13.42 -2.48
CA GLU A 103 4.63 -13.90 -1.44
C GLU A 103 3.17 -13.86 -1.92
N ARG A 104 2.44 -14.94 -1.61
CA ARG A 104 1.01 -15.07 -1.96
C ARG A 104 0.06 -14.54 -0.90
N SER A 105 0.56 -14.44 0.34
CA SER A 105 -0.27 -14.16 1.51
C SER A 105 -0.57 -12.66 1.62
N LEU A 106 -1.82 -12.32 1.96
CA LEU A 106 -2.27 -10.96 2.27
C LEU A 106 -2.70 -10.89 3.74
N PRO A 107 -2.46 -9.78 4.46
CA PRO A 107 -1.90 -8.53 3.95
C PRO A 107 -0.38 -8.56 3.73
N GLN A 108 0.11 -7.67 2.86
CA GLN A 108 1.53 -7.40 2.62
C GLN A 108 1.85 -5.95 2.94
N LEU A 109 2.80 -5.74 3.85
CA LEU A 109 3.30 -4.42 4.23
C LEU A 109 4.63 -4.18 3.52
N PHE A 110 4.67 -3.11 2.75
CA PHE A 110 5.88 -2.58 2.16
C PHE A 110 6.32 -1.32 2.90
N ALA A 111 7.63 -1.20 3.12
CA ALA A 111 8.22 0.03 3.63
C ALA A 111 9.53 0.33 2.89
N GLY A 112 9.69 1.60 2.46
CA GLY A 112 10.89 2.02 1.72
C GLY A 112 11.09 1.27 0.39
N GLY A 113 10.01 0.79 -0.23
CA GLY A 113 10.04 0.02 -1.47
C GLY A 113 10.25 -1.49 -1.32
N GLU A 114 10.45 -2.00 -0.12
CA GLU A 114 10.70 -3.42 0.14
C GLU A 114 9.56 -4.06 0.94
N LEU A 115 9.32 -5.35 0.74
CA LEU A 115 8.41 -6.14 1.57
C LEU A 115 9.02 -6.27 2.98
N VAL A 116 8.29 -5.85 4.00
CA VAL A 116 8.74 -5.93 5.40
C VAL A 116 7.90 -6.88 6.25
N ARG A 117 6.67 -7.18 5.83
CA ARG A 117 5.82 -8.17 6.51
C ARG A 117 4.75 -8.74 5.59
N HIS A 118 4.45 -10.02 5.78
CA HIS A 118 3.33 -10.75 5.17
C HIS A 118 2.84 -11.83 6.16
N GLY A 119 1.74 -12.52 5.87
CA GLY A 119 1.30 -13.72 6.62
C GLY A 119 0.88 -13.51 8.09
N TRP A 120 0.88 -12.26 8.57
CA TRP A 120 0.49 -11.72 9.88
C TRP A 120 0.71 -12.61 11.13
N LEU A 121 1.72 -12.23 11.91
CA LEU A 121 1.98 -12.65 13.30
C LEU A 121 2.00 -11.40 14.21
N ASP A 122 1.63 -11.56 15.48
CA ASP A 122 1.18 -10.50 16.40
C ASP A 122 2.30 -9.68 17.11
N ASP A 123 3.51 -9.49 16.56
CA ASP A 123 4.58 -8.70 17.23
C ASP A 123 4.89 -7.34 16.55
N PRO A 124 4.38 -6.20 17.08
CA PRO A 124 4.68 -4.85 16.59
C PRO A 124 6.11 -4.37 16.80
N SER A 125 6.84 -4.95 17.76
CA SER A 125 8.09 -4.35 18.26
C SER A 125 9.18 -4.27 17.20
N GLU A 126 9.15 -5.17 16.22
CA GLU A 126 10.10 -5.22 15.11
C GLU A 126 9.77 -4.23 13.98
N LEU A 127 8.53 -3.73 13.89
CA LEU A 127 8.11 -2.92 12.74
C LEU A 127 8.56 -1.47 12.86
N ARG A 128 8.50 -0.89 14.06
CA ARG A 128 8.75 0.55 14.22
C ARG A 128 10.12 0.99 13.70
N PRO A 129 11.25 0.33 14.04
CA PRO A 129 12.55 0.73 13.53
C PRO A 129 12.66 0.63 12.00
N VAL A 130 11.96 -0.32 11.39
CA VAL A 130 11.93 -0.50 9.93
C VAL A 130 11.16 0.65 9.27
N LEU A 131 10.00 1.01 9.83
CA LEU A 131 9.16 2.10 9.34
C LEU A 131 9.86 3.47 9.49
N GLU A 132 10.58 3.69 10.60
CA GLU A 132 11.38 4.91 10.80
C GLU A 132 12.50 5.03 9.76
N ARG A 133 13.23 3.94 9.47
CA ARG A 133 14.26 3.92 8.41
C ARG A 133 13.68 4.16 7.01
N ALA A 134 12.44 3.72 6.77
CA ALA A 134 11.71 3.97 5.53
C ALA A 134 11.23 5.43 5.39
N GLY A 135 11.40 6.27 6.42
CA GLY A 135 10.94 7.66 6.42
C GLY A 135 9.45 7.81 6.71
N ALA A 136 8.84 6.83 7.40
CA ALA A 136 7.44 6.89 7.78
C ALA A 136 7.16 8.08 8.71
N SER A 137 6.02 8.73 8.50
CA SER A 137 5.54 9.79 9.39
C SER A 137 4.64 9.19 10.46
N PHE A 138 4.88 9.55 11.72
CA PHE A 138 4.07 9.11 12.86
C PHE A 138 3.28 10.29 13.40
N HIS A 139 2.02 10.06 13.74
CA HIS A 139 1.14 11.04 14.35
C HIS A 139 1.07 10.74 15.84
N ALA A 140 0.85 11.78 16.66
CA ALA A 140 0.50 11.56 18.06
C ALA A 140 -0.75 10.66 18.09
N ARG A 141 -0.70 9.61 18.92
CA ARG A 141 -1.77 8.62 19.05
C ARG A 141 -3.11 9.36 19.19
N LEU A 142 -4.09 9.07 18.33
CA LEU A 142 -5.45 9.56 18.52
C LEU A 142 -5.91 9.05 19.89
N PRO A 143 -6.36 9.91 20.83
CA PRO A 143 -6.93 9.42 22.07
C PRO A 143 -8.14 8.54 21.73
N ALA A 144 -8.24 7.41 22.42
CA ALA A 144 -9.34 6.44 22.30
C ALA A 144 -10.71 7.08 22.51
#